data_AF-A0A0B8P332-F1
#
_entry.id   AF-A0A0B8P332-F1
#
_cell.length_a   1.000
_cell.length_b   1.000
_cell.length_c   1.000
_cell.angle_alpha   90.00
_cell.angle_beta   90.00
_cell.angle_gamma   90.00
#
_symmetry.space_group_name_H-M   'P 1'
#
loop_
_entity.id
_entity.type
_entity.pdbx_description
1 polymer ?
#
loop_
_entity_poly.entity_id
_entity_poly.type
_entity_poly.pdbx_seq_one_letter_code
_entity_poly.pdbx_strand_id
1 'polypeptide(L)'
;MLEVTDLNQSYQQAVLEAGWYTILDISRLQQDTDLVESYFIIEETRQAILQHLLQTQQRVHELEQQLYDSEASAKVETEYINDLIVQSQLQKEIWKSELAALKEVKSIITMLDADREAWTIQDGQLLFYSEADKQRFEDIVENLKAIAAEQTNLNS
;
A
#
# COMPACT_ATOMS: atom_id res chain seq x y z
N MET A 1 19.85 -1.51 13.58
CA MET A 1 18.51 -0.89 13.72
C MET A 1 18.23 -0.24 12.38
N LEU A 2 17.21 -0.66 11.63
CA LEU A 2 16.91 -0.12 10.29
C LEU A 2 16.21 1.23 10.42
N GLU A 3 16.74 2.30 9.83
CA GLU A 3 16.14 3.63 9.90
C GLU A 3 14.83 3.72 9.10
N VAL A 4 14.01 4.74 9.36
CA VAL A 4 12.73 4.96 8.66
C VAL A 4 12.93 5.07 7.14
N THR A 5 14.02 5.69 6.71
CA THR A 5 14.45 5.78 5.31
C THR A 5 14.78 4.43 4.70
N ASP A 6 15.41 3.52 5.46
CA ASP A 6 15.77 2.19 4.98
C ASP A 6 14.54 1.32 4.75
N LEU A 7 13.56 1.41 5.67
CA LEU A 7 12.26 0.73 5.53
C LEU A 7 11.51 1.20 4.29
N ASN A 8 11.52 2.51 4.02
CA ASN A 8 10.88 3.05 2.81
C ASN A 8 11.58 2.58 1.53
N GLN A 9 12.91 2.58 1.47
CA GLN A 9 13.63 2.09 0.29
C GLN A 9 13.41 0.60 0.04
N SER A 10 13.49 -0.22 1.10
CA SER A 10 13.22 -1.65 1.04
C SER A 10 11.79 -1.94 0.55
N TYR A 11 10.81 -1.16 1.03
CA TYR A 11 9.43 -1.24 0.56
C TYR A 11 9.31 -0.93 -0.93
N GLN A 12 9.86 0.20 -1.39
CA GLN A 12 9.80 0.61 -2.80
C GLN A 12 10.44 -0.44 -3.72
N GLN A 13 11.55 -1.05 -3.29
CA GLN A 13 12.18 -2.14 -4.03
C GLN A 13 11.28 -3.38 -4.08
N ALA A 14 10.69 -3.79 -2.95
CA ALA A 14 9.84 -4.97 -2.88
C ALA A 14 8.59 -4.84 -3.78
N VAL A 15 7.94 -3.67 -3.78
CA VAL A 15 6.76 -3.45 -4.64
C VAL A 15 7.13 -3.25 -6.11
N LEU A 16 8.32 -2.71 -6.41
CA LEU A 16 8.86 -2.67 -7.77
C LEU A 16 9.08 -4.09 -8.30
N GLU A 17 9.74 -4.95 -7.53
CA GLU A 17 10.01 -6.35 -7.89
C GLU A 17 8.72 -7.16 -8.04
N ALA A 18 7.71 -6.87 -7.21
CA ALA A 18 6.40 -7.47 -7.34
C ALA A 18 5.64 -7.00 -8.59
N GLY A 19 6.04 -5.90 -9.25
CA GLY A 19 5.31 -5.35 -10.40
C GLY A 19 4.10 -4.48 -10.01
N TRP A 20 4.06 -3.99 -8.77
CA TRP A 20 2.93 -3.20 -8.25
C TRP A 20 2.60 -1.97 -9.10
N TYR A 21 3.62 -1.24 -9.58
CA TYR A 21 3.41 0.00 -10.33
C TYR A 21 2.74 -0.19 -11.69
N THR A 22 2.71 -1.41 -12.22
CA THR A 22 2.10 -1.74 -13.52
C THR A 22 0.85 -2.62 -13.35
N ILE A 23 0.35 -2.79 -12.13
CA ILE A 23 -0.76 -3.72 -11.86
C ILE A 23 -2.06 -3.34 -12.58
N LEU A 24 -2.29 -2.05 -12.85
CA LEU A 24 -3.44 -1.59 -13.65
C LEU A 24 -3.03 -1.17 -15.08
N ASP A 25 -1.80 -1.45 -15.51
CA ASP A 25 -1.38 -1.16 -16.87
C ASP A 25 -2.17 -2.02 -17.84
N ILE A 26 -2.84 -1.34 -18.78
CA ILE A 26 -3.74 -1.96 -19.73
C ILE A 26 -3.03 -2.99 -20.61
N SER A 27 -1.81 -2.70 -21.07
CA SER A 27 -1.02 -3.67 -21.85
C SER A 27 -0.62 -4.91 -21.07
N ARG A 28 -0.47 -4.82 -19.74
CA ARG A 28 -0.20 -5.96 -18.86
C ARG A 28 -1.49 -6.77 -18.66
N LEU A 29 -2.59 -6.11 -18.32
CA LEU A 29 -3.90 -6.76 -18.16
C LEU A 29 -4.36 -7.50 -19.42
N GLN A 30 -4.04 -6.99 -20.61
CA GLN A 30 -4.28 -7.69 -21.88
C GLN A 30 -3.51 -9.01 -22.01
N GLN A 31 -2.33 -9.12 -21.40
CA GLN A 31 -1.48 -10.32 -21.44
C GLN A 31 -1.81 -11.29 -20.31
N ASP A 32 -2.36 -10.78 -19.21
CA ASP A 32 -2.78 -11.55 -18.03
C ASP A 32 -4.29 -11.88 -18.08
N THR A 33 -4.72 -12.58 -19.13
CA THR A 33 -6.15 -12.85 -19.39
C THR A 33 -6.83 -13.66 -18.29
N ASP A 34 -6.05 -14.45 -17.53
CA ASP A 34 -6.53 -15.23 -16.39
C ASP A 34 -6.36 -14.53 -15.05
N LEU A 35 -5.80 -13.32 -15.05
CA LEU A 35 -5.52 -12.49 -13.87
C LEU A 35 -4.63 -13.17 -12.82
N VAL A 36 -3.96 -14.27 -13.19
CA VAL A 36 -3.10 -15.06 -12.31
C VAL A 36 -1.90 -14.23 -11.87
N GLU A 37 -1.29 -13.50 -12.80
CA GLU A 37 -0.19 -12.60 -12.47
C GLU A 37 -0.70 -11.48 -11.56
N SER A 38 -1.85 -10.86 -11.87
CA SER A 38 -2.47 -9.81 -11.06
C SER A 38 -2.65 -10.23 -9.60
N TYR A 39 -3.18 -11.43 -9.37
CA TYR A 39 -3.35 -11.97 -8.02
C TYR A 39 -2.01 -12.25 -7.32
N PHE A 40 -1.00 -12.72 -8.06
CA PHE A 40 0.35 -12.90 -7.53
C PHE A 40 0.96 -11.55 -7.10
N ILE A 41 0.90 -10.52 -7.95
CA ILE A 41 1.39 -9.17 -7.64
C ILE A 41 0.70 -8.63 -6.37
N ILE A 42 -0.62 -8.78 -6.26
CA ILE A 42 -1.39 -8.34 -5.08
C ILE A 42 -0.86 -9.03 -3.82
N GLU A 43 -0.64 -10.34 -3.87
CA GLU A 43 -0.23 -11.11 -2.72
C GLU A 43 1.20 -10.80 -2.28
N GLU A 44 2.15 -10.72 -3.22
CA GLU A 44 3.54 -10.32 -2.92
C GLU A 44 3.59 -8.90 -2.32
N THR A 45 2.85 -7.97 -2.93
CA THR A 45 2.73 -6.59 -2.42
C THR A 45 2.13 -6.57 -1.01
N ARG A 46 1.09 -7.38 -0.75
CA ARG A 46 0.48 -7.52 0.57
C ARG A 46 1.50 -7.98 1.61
N GLN A 47 2.29 -8.98 1.27
CA GLN A 47 3.30 -9.54 2.17
C GLN A 47 4.38 -8.51 2.48
N ALA A 48 4.86 -7.77 1.46
CA ALA A 48 5.80 -6.68 1.64
C ALA A 48 5.24 -5.62 2.62
N ILE A 49 4.01 -5.13 2.41
CA ILE A 49 3.41 -4.13 3.31
C ILE A 49 3.26 -4.67 4.74
N LEU A 50 2.78 -5.91 4.91
CA LEU A 50 2.59 -6.52 6.22
C LEU A 50 3.91 -6.73 6.97
N GLN A 51 4.98 -7.10 6.26
CA GLN A 51 6.31 -7.23 6.84
C GLN A 51 6.80 -5.88 7.38
N HIS A 52 6.69 -4.81 6.59
CA HIS A 52 7.12 -3.48 7.02
C HIS A 52 6.23 -2.94 8.16
N LEU A 53 4.92 -3.20 8.12
CA LEU A 53 4.01 -2.88 9.23
C LEU A 53 4.43 -3.56 10.53
N LEU A 54 4.79 -4.84 10.48
CA LEU A 54 5.26 -5.58 11.64
C LEU A 54 6.59 -5.02 12.16
N GLN A 55 7.55 -4.75 11.28
CA GLN A 55 8.85 -4.15 11.63
C GLN A 55 8.69 -2.78 12.27
N THR A 56 7.81 -1.92 11.73
CA THR A 56 7.50 -0.62 12.30
C THR A 56 6.85 -0.75 13.68
N GLN A 57 5.93 -1.70 13.88
CA GLN A 57 5.34 -1.95 15.20
C GLN A 57 6.36 -2.43 16.23
N GLN A 58 7.27 -3.33 15.85
CA GLN A 58 8.37 -3.78 16.70
C GLN A 58 9.27 -2.61 17.09
N ARG A 59 9.63 -1.74 16.13
CA ARG A 59 10.44 -0.55 16.38
C ARG A 59 9.76 0.42 17.35
N VAL A 60 8.46 0.68 17.21
CA VAL A 60 7.71 1.52 18.17
C VAL A 60 7.83 0.92 19.58
N HIS A 61 7.60 -0.38 19.71
CA HIS A 61 7.68 -1.05 21.00
C HIS A 61 9.09 -0.98 21.62
N GLU A 62 10.13 -1.18 20.82
CA GLU A 62 11.52 -1.06 21.26
C GLU A 62 11.86 0.36 21.75
N LEU A 63 11.38 1.38 21.04
CA LEU A 63 11.57 2.79 21.43
C LEU A 63 10.81 3.13 22.72
N GLU A 64 9.59 2.62 22.89
CA GLU A 64 8.81 2.78 24.12
C GLU A 64 9.51 2.12 25.32
N GLN A 65 10.11 0.94 25.14
CA GLN A 65 10.93 0.29 26.16
C GLN A 65 12.18 1.10 26.48
N GLN A 66 12.90 1.60 25.48
CA GLN A 66 14.07 2.46 25.69
C GLN A 66 13.72 3.74 26.47
N LEU A 67 12.56 4.34 26.17
CA LEU A 67 12.07 5.51 26.90
C LEU A 67 11.78 5.19 28.37
N TYR A 68 11.15 4.04 28.63
CA TYR A 68 10.84 3.56 29.99
C TYR A 68 12.10 3.23 30.79
N ASP A 69 13.08 2.58 30.15
CA ASP A 69 14.35 2.18 30.76
C ASP A 69 15.33 3.36 30.92
N SER A 70 15.11 4.48 30.23
CA SER A 70 15.91 5.69 30.41
C SER A 70 15.65 6.30 31.81
N GLU A 71 16.59 6.11 32.74
CA GLU A 71 16.59 6.76 34.06
C GLU A 71 16.87 8.26 33.91
N ALA A 72 15.89 9.06 33.45
CA ALA A 72 15.92 10.53 33.48
C ALA A 72 17.24 11.19 33.00
N SER A 73 18.02 10.49 32.17
CA SER A 73 19.37 10.91 31.80
C SER A 73 19.26 11.79 30.55
N ALA A 74 19.31 13.10 30.79
CA ALA A 74 19.25 14.15 29.78
C ALA A 74 17.94 14.21 28.95
N LYS A 75 17.12 15.22 29.26
CA LYS A 75 15.91 15.64 28.53
C LYS A 75 16.00 15.54 26.99
N VAL A 76 17.18 15.80 26.42
CA VAL A 76 17.45 15.72 24.97
C VAL A 76 17.31 14.29 24.43
N GLU A 77 17.74 13.27 25.18
CA GLU A 77 17.63 11.85 24.78
C GLU A 77 16.17 11.40 24.80
N THR A 78 15.41 11.80 25.84
CA THR A 78 13.97 11.57 25.93
C THR A 78 13.20 12.23 24.80
N GLU A 79 13.51 13.49 24.45
CA GLU A 79 12.88 14.21 23.34
C GLU A 79 13.18 13.52 22.00
N TYR A 80 14.43 13.10 21.78
CA TYR A 80 14.81 12.37 20.57
C TYR A 80 14.07 11.03 20.41
N ILE A 81 13.97 10.23 21.48
CA ILE A 81 13.23 8.95 21.43
C ILE A 81 11.74 9.20 21.17
N ASN A 82 11.14 10.22 21.79
CA ASN A 82 9.75 10.60 21.50
C ASN A 82 9.55 10.98 20.03
N ASP A 83 10.45 11.75 19.44
CA ASP A 83 10.38 12.10 18.01
C ASP A 83 10.42 10.84 17.14
N LEU A 84 11.30 9.89 17.45
CA LEU A 84 11.37 8.60 16.75
C LEU A 84 10.08 7.77 16.88
N ILE A 85 9.44 7.79 18.05
CA ILE A 85 8.14 7.12 18.27
C ILE A 85 7.08 7.76 17.38
N VAL A 86 6.97 9.09 17.38
CA VAL A 86 6.01 9.83 16.55
C VAL A 86 6.20 9.52 15.06
N GLN A 87 7.44 9.57 14.57
CA GLN A 87 7.76 9.23 13.18
C GLN A 87 7.40 7.78 12.84
N SER A 88 7.69 6.84 13.73
CA SER A 88 7.37 5.42 13.52
C SER A 88 5.85 5.17 13.56
N GLN A 89 5.11 5.92 14.38
CA GLN A 89 3.64 5.88 14.38
C GLN A 89 3.05 6.44 13.09
N LEU A 90 3.59 7.54 12.55
CA LEU A 90 3.18 8.07 11.25
C LEU A 90 3.43 7.04 10.13
N GLN A 91 4.61 6.41 10.12
CA GLN A 91 4.95 5.36 9.16
C GLN A 91 3.98 4.16 9.23
N LYS A 92 3.52 3.81 10.43
CA LYS A 92 2.50 2.76 10.62
C LYS A 92 1.17 3.13 9.96
N GLU A 93 0.74 4.39 10.02
CA GLU A 93 -0.48 4.85 9.35
C GLU A 93 -0.32 4.85 7.83
N ILE A 94 0.88 5.20 7.31
CA ILE A 94 1.20 5.06 5.89
C ILE A 94 1.03 3.60 5.44
N TRP A 95 1.57 2.62 6.17
CA TRP A 95 1.42 1.20 5.83
C TRP A 95 -0.03 0.71 5.85
N LYS A 96 -0.86 1.20 6.78
CA LYS A 96 -2.29 0.88 6.77
C LYS A 96 -2.99 1.48 5.55
N SER A 97 -2.61 2.69 5.17
CA SER A 97 -3.13 3.34 3.98
C SER A 97 -2.74 2.58 2.70
N GLU A 98 -1.50 2.10 2.60
CA GLU A 98 -1.06 1.21 1.51
C GLU A 98 -1.88 -0.09 1.45
N LEU A 99 -2.19 -0.71 2.60
CA LEU A 99 -3.08 -1.89 2.64
C LEU A 99 -4.51 -1.56 2.17
N ALA A 100 -5.01 -0.36 2.45
CA ALA A 100 -6.31 0.10 1.97
C ALA A 100 -6.28 0.29 0.44
N ALA A 101 -5.25 0.92 -0.11
CA ALA A 101 -5.08 1.05 -1.56
C ALA A 101 -5.00 -0.32 -2.25
N LEU A 102 -4.21 -1.24 -1.69
CA LEU A 102 -4.11 -2.62 -2.18
C LEU A 102 -5.46 -3.34 -2.22
N LYS A 103 -6.28 -3.12 -1.18
CA LYS A 103 -7.63 -3.70 -1.12
C LYS A 103 -8.51 -3.19 -2.25
N GLU A 104 -8.48 -1.89 -2.55
CA GLU A 104 -9.27 -1.33 -3.64
C GLU A 104 -8.77 -1.80 -5.02
N VAL A 105 -7.46 -1.91 -5.23
CA VAL A 105 -6.91 -2.52 -6.46
C VAL A 105 -7.35 -3.98 -6.58
N LYS A 106 -7.34 -4.75 -5.49
CA LYS A 106 -7.89 -6.12 -5.49
C LYS A 106 -9.37 -6.15 -5.82
N SER A 107 -10.15 -5.15 -5.41
CA SER A 107 -11.56 -5.02 -5.79
C SER A 107 -11.72 -4.84 -7.30
N ILE A 108 -10.86 -4.06 -7.95
CA ILE A 108 -10.82 -3.94 -9.43
C ILE A 108 -10.54 -5.31 -10.05
N ILE A 109 -9.44 -5.98 -9.67
CA ILE A 109 -9.07 -7.28 -10.24
C ILE A 109 -10.17 -8.33 -10.04
N THR A 110 -10.78 -8.38 -8.85
CA THR A 110 -11.88 -9.31 -8.54
C THR A 110 -13.14 -9.01 -9.33
N MET A 111 -13.44 -7.73 -9.58
CA MET A 111 -14.56 -7.33 -10.42
C MET A 111 -14.33 -7.77 -11.87
N LEU A 112 -13.12 -7.56 -12.41
CA LEU A 112 -12.75 -7.99 -13.76
C LEU A 112 -12.79 -9.51 -13.92
N ASP A 113 -12.35 -10.25 -12.91
CA ASP A 113 -12.35 -11.71 -12.94
C ASP A 113 -13.76 -12.31 -12.88
N ALA A 114 -14.66 -11.67 -12.12
CA ALA A 114 -16.00 -12.17 -11.90
C ALA A 114 -16.86 -12.21 -13.18
N ASP A 115 -16.61 -11.29 -14.12
CA ASP A 115 -17.31 -11.25 -15.40
C ASP A 115 -16.38 -10.78 -16.53
N ARG A 116 -15.57 -11.71 -17.03
CA ARG A 116 -14.57 -11.45 -18.08
C ARG A 116 -15.17 -11.11 -19.43
N GLU A 117 -16.45 -11.42 -19.65
CA GLU A 117 -17.16 -11.09 -20.89
C GLU A 117 -17.84 -9.72 -20.80
N ALA A 118 -17.99 -9.13 -19.62
CA ALA A 118 -18.62 -7.83 -19.41
C ALA A 118 -17.71 -6.63 -19.68
N TRP A 119 -16.42 -6.86 -19.97
CA TRP A 119 -15.47 -5.82 -20.29
C TRP A 119 -14.53 -6.21 -21.42
N THR A 120 -13.94 -5.20 -22.03
CA THR A 120 -12.90 -5.37 -23.03
C THR A 120 -11.90 -4.24 -22.93
N ILE A 121 -10.76 -4.39 -23.60
CA ILE A 121 -9.77 -3.33 -23.72
C ILE A 121 -9.76 -2.87 -25.17
N GLN A 122 -10.10 -1.61 -25.40
CA GLN A 122 -10.12 -0.98 -26.71
C GLN A 122 -9.44 0.38 -26.64
N ASP A 123 -8.58 0.68 -27.62
CA ASP A 123 -7.85 1.96 -27.72
C ASP A 123 -7.10 2.35 -26.43
N GLY A 124 -6.57 1.36 -25.72
CA GLY A 124 -5.84 1.56 -24.46
C GLY A 124 -6.73 1.89 -23.26
N GLN A 125 -8.04 1.66 -23.36
CA GLN A 125 -9.00 1.91 -22.29
C GLN A 125 -9.78 0.66 -21.95
N LEU A 126 -10.11 0.53 -20.67
CA LEU A 126 -11.03 -0.47 -20.16
C LEU A 126 -12.46 -0.02 -20.44
N LEU A 127 -13.20 -0.80 -21.23
CA LEU A 127 -14.59 -0.55 -21.57
C LEU A 127 -15.47 -1.61 -20.93
N PHE A 128 -16.58 -1.18 -20.33
CA PHE A 128 -17.60 -2.05 -19.75
C PHE A 128 -18.85 -2.04 -20.62
N TYR A 129 -19.46 -3.21 -20.81
CA TYR A 129 -20.71 -3.35 -21.58
C TYR A 129 -21.96 -3.00 -20.76
N SER A 130 -21.81 -2.91 -19.44
CA SER A 130 -22.88 -2.60 -18.48
C SER A 130 -22.55 -1.31 -17.75
N GLU A 131 -23.53 -0.40 -17.64
CA GLU A 131 -23.37 0.83 -16.86
C GLU A 131 -23.20 0.53 -15.36
N ALA A 132 -23.76 -0.59 -14.87
CA ALA A 132 -23.60 -0.98 -13.47
C ALA A 132 -22.15 -1.37 -13.15
N ASP A 133 -21.49 -2.08 -14.07
CA ASP A 133 -20.09 -2.46 -13.91
C ASP A 133 -19.18 -1.24 -14.05
N LYS A 134 -19.46 -0.39 -15.05
CA LYS A 134 -18.76 0.89 -15.19
C LYS A 134 -18.85 1.73 -13.90
N GLN A 135 -20.04 1.91 -13.35
CA GLN A 135 -20.23 2.66 -12.10
C GLN A 135 -19.46 2.02 -10.95
N ARG A 136 -19.50 0.68 -10.82
CA ARG A 136 -18.75 -0.03 -9.79
C ARG A 136 -17.24 0.18 -9.90
N PHE A 137 -16.70 0.19 -11.13
CA PHE A 137 -15.29 0.50 -11.36
C PHE A 137 -14.97 1.95 -10.98
N GLU A 138 -15.81 2.90 -11.38
CA GLU A 138 -15.64 4.32 -11.05
C GLU A 138 -15.67 4.56 -9.53
N ASP A 139 -16.58 3.92 -8.80
CA ASP A 139 -16.68 4.00 -7.34
C ASP A 139 -15.37 3.52 -6.66
N ILE A 140 -14.79 2.42 -7.14
CA ILE A 140 -13.52 1.90 -6.61
C ILE A 140 -12.37 2.87 -6.93
N VAL A 141 -12.35 3.46 -8.12
CA VAL A 141 -11.34 4.46 -8.52
C VAL A 141 -11.47 5.74 -7.68
N GLU A 142 -12.69 6.16 -7.33
CA GLU A 142 -12.89 7.29 -6.41
C GLU A 142 -12.36 6.99 -5.01
N ASN A 143 -12.58 5.78 -4.49
CA ASN A 143 -11.99 5.36 -3.21
C ASN A 143 -10.45 5.39 -3.26
N LEU A 144 -9.84 4.92 -4.34
CA LEU A 144 -8.38 4.99 -4.54
C LEU A 144 -7.87 6.43 -4.54
N LYS A 145 -8.58 7.36 -5.20
CA LYS A 145 -8.22 8.79 -5.20
C LYS A 145 -8.32 9.40 -3.80
N ALA A 146 -9.34 9.02 -3.02
CA ALA A 146 -9.50 9.47 -1.65
C ALA A 146 -8.33 8.99 -0.76
N ILE A 147 -7.94 7.72 -0.90
CA ILE A 147 -6.77 7.15 -0.20
C ILE A 147 -5.49 7.89 -0.61
N ALA A 148 -5.25 8.12 -1.91
CA ALA A 148 -4.07 8.84 -2.38
C ALA A 148 -4.00 10.30 -1.85
N ALA A 149 -5.15 10.96 -1.72
CA ALA A 149 -5.24 12.29 -1.11
C ALA A 149 -4.88 12.25 0.38
N GLU A 150 -5.34 11.22 1.11
CA GLU A 150 -4.96 11.00 2.51
C GLU A 150 -3.46 10.72 2.67
N GLN A 151 -2.88 9.88 1.80
CA GLN A 151 -1.44 9.60 1.79
C GLN A 151 -0.60 10.85 1.55
N THR A 152 -1.05 11.77 0.69
CA THR A 152 -0.36 13.04 0.47
C THR A 152 -0.29 13.85 1.77
N ASN A 153 -1.36 13.89 2.55
CA ASN A 153 -1.40 14.58 3.84
C ASN A 153 -0.52 13.89 4.91
N LEU A 154 -0.39 12.56 4.88
CA LEU A 154 0.50 11.81 5.79
C LEU A 154 1.99 12.00 5.46
N ASN A 155 2.31 12.32 4.20
CA ASN A 155 3.67 12.54 3.72
C ASN A 155 4.08 14.03 3.68
N SER A 156 3.19 14.95 4.09
CA SER A 156 3.40 16.41 4.11
C SER A 156 3.96 16.89 5.45
#